data_AF-A0A2N5YXZ6-F1
#
_entry.id   AF-A0A2N5YXZ6-F1
#
_cell.length_a   1.000
_cell.length_b   1.000
_cell.length_c   1.000
_cell.angle_alpha   90.00
_cell.angle_beta   90.00
_cell.angle_gamma   90.00
#
_symmetry.space_group_name_H-M   'P 1'
#
loop_
_entity.id
_entity.type
_entity.pdbx_description
1 polymer ?
#
loop_
_entity_poly.entity_id
_entity_poly.type
_entity_poly.pdbx_seq_one_letter_code
_entity_poly.pdbx_strand_id
1 'polypeptide(L)'
;MEKLLGFFTSKPVSIVENDNFFKKAFKFIFVFAAAVIAIYGIYNIISVAIDYFDFVFDLDAFPIIRHLLLFLLCLIIVAITYLFVIGALYHRSKLILNDPNNIVDIMPCVFKTFGVIGAIVPISIGLMGFLAALLAADPFIPMDGLIGVISRISIVDLPTAIFGYGVDSFKEYIDQLFNFGLVVLIVSVFVAFVNLVGMYLI
;
A
#
# COMPACT_ATOMS: atom_id res chain seq x y z
N MET A 1 32.92 -41.25 -5.91
CA MET A 1 31.46 -41.02 -5.93
C MET A 1 31.01 -40.24 -4.68
N GLU A 2 31.45 -40.62 -3.48
CA GLU A 2 31.16 -39.92 -2.21
C GLU A 2 31.55 -38.43 -2.18
N LYS A 3 32.71 -38.04 -2.73
CA LYS A 3 33.12 -36.62 -2.80
C LYS A 3 32.23 -35.74 -3.69
N LEU A 4 31.66 -36.33 -4.75
CA LEU A 4 30.72 -35.65 -5.65
C LEU A 4 29.34 -35.58 -4.99
N LEU A 5 28.89 -36.68 -4.38
CA LEU A 5 27.63 -36.74 -3.64
C LEU A 5 27.62 -35.71 -2.49
N GLY A 6 28.69 -35.64 -1.68
CA GLY A 6 28.81 -34.63 -0.62
C GLY A 6 28.87 -33.19 -1.14
N PHE A 7 29.37 -32.96 -2.35
CA PHE A 7 29.31 -31.63 -2.97
C PHE A 7 27.89 -31.21 -3.36
N PHE A 8 27.03 -32.16 -3.73
CA PHE A 8 25.65 -31.92 -4.13
C PHE A 8 24.62 -32.09 -3.00
N THR A 9 24.97 -32.73 -1.88
CA THR A 9 24.05 -32.94 -0.75
C THR A 9 24.45 -32.19 0.50
N SER A 10 25.68 -32.35 1.03
CA SER A 10 26.04 -31.77 2.33
C SER A 10 26.49 -30.32 2.24
N LYS A 11 27.18 -29.92 1.17
CA LYS A 11 27.58 -28.51 0.96
C LYS A 11 26.39 -27.56 0.83
N PRO A 12 25.38 -27.83 -0.01
CA PRO A 12 24.21 -26.96 -0.14
C PRO A 12 23.44 -26.86 1.18
N VAL A 13 23.27 -27.98 1.89
CA VAL A 13 22.62 -28.01 3.21
C VAL A 13 23.38 -27.15 4.21
N SER A 14 24.71 -27.26 4.30
CA SER A 14 25.52 -26.43 5.20
C SER A 14 25.51 -24.92 4.86
N ILE A 15 25.25 -24.57 3.59
CA ILE A 15 25.11 -23.17 3.15
C ILE A 15 23.71 -22.65 3.51
N VAL A 16 22.68 -23.47 3.35
CA VAL A 16 21.29 -23.13 3.70
C VAL A 16 21.11 -23.04 5.20
N GLU A 17 21.68 -23.96 5.98
CA GLU A 17 21.63 -23.97 7.45
C GLU A 17 22.48 -22.86 8.10
N ASN A 18 23.23 -22.08 7.30
CA ASN A 18 23.91 -20.90 7.81
C ASN A 18 22.91 -19.75 7.97
N ASP A 19 22.72 -19.26 9.20
CA ASP A 19 21.81 -18.12 9.49
C ASP A 19 22.06 -16.88 8.61
N ASN A 20 23.31 -16.70 8.14
CA ASN A 20 23.66 -15.61 7.24
C ASN A 20 23.06 -15.75 5.83
N PHE A 21 22.78 -16.96 5.36
CA PHE A 21 22.15 -17.19 4.06
C PHE A 21 20.73 -16.63 4.06
N PHE A 22 19.92 -17.00 5.05
CA PHE A 22 18.54 -16.55 5.17
C PHE A 22 18.44 -15.04 5.43
N LYS A 23 19.27 -14.47 6.32
CA LYS A 23 19.28 -13.01 6.55
C LYS A 23 19.59 -12.23 5.27
N LYS A 24 20.55 -12.70 4.47
CA LYS A 24 20.88 -12.10 3.17
C LYS A 24 19.76 -12.27 2.15
N ALA A 25 19.13 -13.44 2.09
CA ALA A 25 18.00 -13.70 1.21
C ALA A 25 16.81 -12.79 1.54
N PHE A 26 16.40 -12.69 2.81
CA PHE A 26 15.34 -11.78 3.23
C PHE A 26 15.66 -10.33 2.91
N LYS A 27 16.89 -9.86 3.20
CA LYS A 27 17.31 -8.52 2.79
C LYS A 27 17.10 -8.29 1.29
N PHE A 28 17.56 -9.24 0.47
CA PHE A 28 17.44 -9.13 -0.99
C PHE A 28 15.96 -9.06 -1.41
N ILE A 29 15.11 -9.91 -0.84
CA ILE A 29 13.66 -9.90 -1.09
C ILE A 29 13.05 -8.53 -0.76
N PHE A 30 13.35 -7.97 0.42
CA PHE A 30 12.82 -6.66 0.83
C PHE A 30 13.31 -5.51 -0.07
N VAL A 31 14.59 -5.50 -0.43
CA VAL A 31 15.15 -4.48 -1.33
C VAL A 31 14.55 -4.62 -2.74
N PHE A 32 14.43 -5.85 -3.23
CA PHE A 32 13.84 -6.12 -4.53
C PHE A 32 12.35 -5.71 -4.55
N ALA A 33 11.58 -6.08 -3.53
CA ALA A 33 10.19 -5.66 -3.40
C ALA A 33 10.05 -4.13 -3.35
N ALA A 34 10.92 -3.43 -2.62
CA ALA A 34 10.93 -1.97 -2.57
C ALA A 34 11.21 -1.36 -3.96
N ALA A 35 12.16 -1.91 -4.71
CA ALA A 35 12.47 -1.45 -6.07
C ALA A 35 11.32 -1.70 -7.04
N VAL A 36 10.70 -2.89 -6.99
CA VAL A 36 9.53 -3.24 -7.81
C VAL A 36 8.36 -2.30 -7.52
N ILE A 37 8.07 -2.05 -6.24
CA ILE A 37 6.99 -1.12 -5.83
C ILE A 37 7.28 0.31 -6.28
N ALA A 38 8.53 0.76 -6.26
CA ALA A 38 8.91 2.08 -6.75
C ALA A 38 8.66 2.23 -8.26
N ILE A 39 9.13 1.28 -9.06
CA ILE A 39 8.94 1.28 -10.53
C ILE A 39 7.46 1.19 -10.86
N TYR A 40 6.75 0.26 -10.20
CA TYR A 40 5.32 0.03 -10.41
C TYR A 40 4.47 1.25 -9.98
N GLY A 41 4.82 1.90 -8.87
CA GLY A 41 4.14 3.11 -8.41
C GLY A 41 4.27 4.27 -9.39
N ILE A 42 5.48 4.50 -9.94
CA ILE A 42 5.69 5.53 -10.97
C ILE A 42 4.86 5.21 -12.23
N TYR A 43 4.89 3.95 -12.67
CA TYR A 43 4.11 3.51 -13.83
C TYR A 43 2.60 3.74 -13.63
N ASN A 44 2.04 3.32 -12.49
CA ASN A 44 0.62 3.50 -12.19
C ASN A 44 0.22 4.98 -12.11
N ILE A 45 1.05 5.82 -11.46
CA ILE A 45 0.76 7.26 -11.38
C ILE A 45 0.66 7.85 -12.77
N ILE A 46 1.60 7.54 -13.67
CA ILE A 46 1.59 8.07 -15.03
C ILE A 46 0.40 7.51 -15.82
N SER A 47 0.19 6.19 -15.79
CA SER A 47 -0.87 5.53 -16.57
C SER A 47 -2.26 6.06 -16.19
N VAL A 48 -2.59 6.06 -14.90
CA VAL A 48 -3.92 6.50 -14.43
C VAL A 48 -4.07 8.01 -14.59
N ALA A 49 -2.97 8.79 -14.57
CA ALA A 49 -3.07 10.24 -14.75
C ALA A 49 -3.52 10.57 -16.18
N ILE A 50 -3.06 9.81 -17.19
CA ILE A 50 -3.50 9.97 -18.57
C ILE A 50 -5.02 9.77 -18.66
N ASP A 51 -5.52 8.63 -18.17
CA ASP A 51 -6.96 8.32 -18.18
C ASP A 51 -7.78 9.36 -17.38
N TYR A 52 -7.23 9.85 -16.26
CA TYR A 52 -7.88 10.86 -15.43
C TYR A 52 -8.00 12.21 -16.16
N PHE A 53 -6.94 12.66 -16.85
CA PHE A 53 -6.99 13.93 -17.58
C PHE A 53 -7.88 13.86 -18.81
N ASP A 54 -7.92 12.71 -19.50
CA ASP A 54 -8.85 12.49 -20.61
C ASP A 54 -10.31 12.67 -20.14
N PHE A 55 -10.67 12.09 -18.99
CA PHE A 55 -11.98 12.31 -18.36
C PHE A 55 -12.22 13.77 -17.93
N VAL A 56 -11.26 14.39 -17.24
CA VAL A 56 -11.45 15.73 -16.68
C VAL A 56 -11.63 16.79 -17.76
N PHE A 57 -10.92 16.68 -18.88
CA PHE A 57 -11.01 17.67 -19.96
C PHE A 57 -12.31 17.61 -20.78
N ASP A 58 -13.11 16.54 -20.61
CA ASP A 58 -14.45 16.44 -21.18
C ASP A 58 -15.54 17.14 -20.33
N LEU A 59 -15.18 17.67 -19.14
CA LEU A 59 -16.12 18.32 -18.23
C LEU A 59 -16.22 19.84 -18.44
N ASP A 60 -17.26 20.45 -17.87
CA ASP A 60 -17.38 21.90 -17.78
C ASP A 60 -16.30 22.55 -16.88
N ALA A 61 -16.06 23.85 -17.07
CA ALA A 61 -14.98 24.59 -16.40
C ALA A 61 -15.01 24.54 -14.86
N PHE A 62 -16.19 24.58 -14.23
CA PHE A 62 -16.31 24.55 -12.77
C PHE A 62 -16.03 23.15 -12.16
N PRO A 63 -16.59 22.05 -12.70
CA PRO A 63 -16.14 20.69 -12.39
C PRO A 63 -14.63 20.48 -12.58
N ILE A 64 -14.03 20.98 -13.66
CA ILE A 64 -12.58 20.84 -13.91
C ILE A 64 -11.76 21.34 -12.72
N ILE A 65 -12.06 22.54 -12.19
CA ILE A 65 -11.28 23.14 -11.09
C ILE A 65 -11.30 22.23 -9.85
N ARG A 66 -12.45 21.66 -9.51
CA ARG A 66 -12.60 20.76 -8.35
C ARG A 66 -11.82 19.46 -8.52
N HIS A 67 -11.86 18.89 -9.72
CA HIS A 67 -11.09 17.69 -10.07
C HIS A 67 -9.58 17.95 -10.06
N LEU A 68 -9.12 19.09 -10.59
CA LEU A 68 -7.69 19.45 -10.55
C LEU A 68 -7.18 19.66 -9.11
N LEU A 69 -7.98 20.29 -8.25
CA LEU A 69 -7.64 20.42 -6.83
C LEU A 69 -7.57 19.06 -6.14
N LEU A 70 -8.56 18.19 -6.36
CA LEU A 70 -8.58 16.85 -5.80
C LEU A 70 -7.41 16.00 -6.32
N PHE A 71 -7.11 16.08 -7.62
CA PHE A 71 -5.98 15.41 -8.25
C PHE A 71 -4.67 15.73 -7.55
N LEU A 72 -4.38 17.02 -7.29
CA LEU A 72 -3.15 17.43 -6.61
C LEU A 72 -3.08 16.85 -5.18
N LEU A 73 -4.19 16.87 -4.43
CA LEU A 73 -4.24 16.29 -3.09
C LEU A 73 -4.04 14.78 -3.13
N CYS A 74 -4.73 14.07 -4.03
CA CYS A 74 -4.60 12.63 -4.20
C CYS A 74 -3.20 12.24 -4.65
N LEU A 75 -2.57 12.99 -5.56
CA LEU A 75 -1.20 12.75 -6.02
C LEU A 75 -0.21 12.83 -4.85
N ILE A 76 -0.37 13.82 -3.96
CA ILE A 76 0.47 13.95 -2.75
C ILE A 76 0.26 12.75 -1.83
N ILE A 77 -1.00 12.36 -1.56
CA ILE A 77 -1.32 11.22 -0.70
C ILE A 77 -0.73 9.92 -1.28
N VAL A 78 -0.89 9.69 -2.59
CA VAL A 78 -0.30 8.53 -3.29
C VAL A 78 1.21 8.53 -3.19
N ALA A 79 1.86 9.65 -3.49
CA ALA A 79 3.32 9.75 -3.45
C ALA A 79 3.85 9.44 -2.04
N ILE A 80 3.22 10.01 -1.01
CA ILE A 80 3.56 9.72 0.40
C ILE A 80 3.33 8.25 0.72
N THR A 81 2.23 7.66 0.25
CA THR A 81 1.91 6.25 0.49
C THR A 81 2.96 5.32 -0.11
N TYR A 82 3.31 5.50 -1.38
CA TYR A 82 4.37 4.72 -2.03
C TYR A 82 5.73 4.92 -1.34
N LEU A 83 6.11 6.16 -1.06
CA LEU A 83 7.36 6.45 -0.33
C LEU A 83 7.41 5.79 1.04
N PHE A 84 6.29 5.78 1.77
CA PHE A 84 6.17 5.11 3.05
C PHE A 84 6.35 3.59 2.92
N VAL A 85 5.68 2.95 1.95
CA VAL A 85 5.80 1.51 1.72
C VAL A 85 7.23 1.12 1.32
N ILE A 86 7.82 1.85 0.38
CA ILE A 86 9.21 1.66 -0.06
C ILE A 86 10.16 1.85 1.13
N GLY A 87 9.95 2.91 1.90
CA GLY A 87 10.72 3.24 3.09
C GLY A 87 10.64 2.14 4.16
N ALA A 88 9.44 1.62 4.43
CA ALA A 88 9.21 0.54 5.40
C ALA A 88 9.93 -0.76 5.00
N LEU A 89 9.84 -1.16 3.73
CA LEU A 89 10.53 -2.34 3.20
C LEU A 89 12.05 -2.16 3.22
N TYR A 90 12.54 -1.01 2.76
CA TYR A 90 13.97 -0.70 2.75
C TYR A 90 14.54 -0.63 4.16
N HIS A 91 13.83 0.01 5.09
CA HIS A 91 14.22 0.06 6.51
C HIS A 91 14.28 -1.34 7.11
N ARG A 92 13.27 -2.19 6.86
CA ARG A 92 13.27 -3.58 7.33
C ARG A 92 14.45 -4.37 6.78
N SER A 93 14.81 -4.17 5.50
CA SER A 93 15.96 -4.85 4.89
C SER A 93 17.29 -4.58 5.62
N LYS A 94 17.45 -3.38 6.19
CA LYS A 94 18.64 -3.01 6.98
C LYS A 94 18.63 -3.66 8.35
N LEU A 95 17.47 -3.69 9.01
CA LEU A 95 17.34 -4.27 10.35
C LEU A 95 17.64 -5.77 10.36
N ILE A 96 17.19 -6.52 9.34
CA ILE A 96 17.36 -7.98 9.26
C ILE A 96 18.83 -8.41 9.26
N LEU A 97 19.74 -7.59 8.74
CA LEU A 97 21.18 -7.90 8.77
C LEU A 97 21.81 -7.74 10.14
N ASN A 98 21.25 -6.84 10.96
CA ASN A 98 21.78 -6.49 12.27
C ASN A 98 21.08 -7.27 13.40
N ASP A 99 20.06 -8.06 13.07
CA ASP A 99 19.30 -8.84 14.05
C ASP A 99 20.17 -10.00 14.56
N PRO A 100 20.48 -10.09 15.86
CA PRO A 100 21.26 -11.18 16.42
C PRO A 100 20.49 -12.50 16.45
N ASN A 101 19.16 -12.47 16.24
CA ASN A 101 18.31 -13.62 16.47
C ASN A 101 18.30 -14.63 15.29
N ASN A 102 17.76 -15.82 15.56
CA ASN A 102 17.61 -16.90 14.59
C ASN A 102 16.45 -16.63 13.63
N ILE A 103 16.36 -17.41 12.56
CA ILE A 103 15.34 -17.21 11.52
C ILE A 103 13.90 -17.19 12.03
N VAL A 104 13.61 -17.95 13.10
CA VAL A 104 12.29 -18.05 13.74
C VAL A 104 11.88 -16.70 14.34
N ASP A 105 12.84 -15.93 14.85
CA ASP A 105 12.61 -14.64 15.48
C ASP A 105 12.52 -13.48 14.46
N ILE A 106 12.99 -13.71 13.23
CA ILE A 106 12.89 -12.74 12.12
C ILE A 106 11.45 -12.67 11.58
N MET A 107 10.70 -13.78 11.63
CA MET A 107 9.40 -13.88 10.98
C MET A 107 8.32 -12.98 11.60
N PRO A 108 8.19 -12.87 12.95
CA PRO A 108 7.32 -11.86 13.56
C PRO A 108 7.67 -10.42 13.14
N CYS A 109 8.95 -10.12 12.94
CA CYS A 109 9.40 -8.82 12.45
C CYS A 109 8.97 -8.56 11.00
N VAL A 110 8.89 -9.60 10.16
CA VAL A 110 8.36 -9.53 8.79
C VAL A 110 6.86 -9.22 8.81
N PHE A 111 6.07 -9.95 9.59
CA PHE A 111 4.62 -9.70 9.72
C PHE A 111 4.31 -8.30 10.25
N LYS A 112 5.05 -7.81 11.24
CA LYS A 112 4.92 -6.42 11.72
C LYS A 112 5.13 -5.39 10.62
N THR A 113 6.08 -5.61 9.69
CA THR A 113 6.26 -4.71 8.54
C THR A 113 5.07 -4.74 7.60
N PHE A 114 4.50 -5.91 7.34
CA PHE A 114 3.26 -6.02 6.56
C PHE A 114 2.06 -5.39 7.27
N GLY A 115 1.98 -5.45 8.61
CA GLY A 115 0.97 -4.73 9.39
C GLY A 115 1.10 -3.21 9.24
N VAL A 116 2.32 -2.67 9.29
CA VAL A 116 2.58 -1.23 9.08
C VAL A 116 2.20 -0.79 7.66
N ILE A 117 2.55 -1.59 6.65
CA ILE A 117 2.18 -1.34 5.25
C ILE A 117 0.66 -1.50 5.04
N GLY A 118 0.06 -2.52 5.67
CA GLY A 118 -1.37 -2.82 5.60
C GLY A 118 -2.25 -1.82 6.35
N ALA A 119 -1.65 -0.97 7.19
CA ALA A 119 -2.33 0.14 7.86
C ALA A 119 -2.38 1.41 6.98
N ILE A 120 -1.27 1.75 6.30
CA ILE A 120 -1.19 3.03 5.57
C ILE A 120 -2.15 3.06 4.38
N VAL A 121 -2.31 1.95 3.66
CA VAL A 121 -3.14 1.88 2.44
C VAL A 121 -4.62 2.19 2.73
N PRO A 122 -5.29 1.52 3.69
CA PRO A 122 -6.66 1.87 4.04
C PRO A 122 -6.81 3.32 4.52
N ILE A 123 -5.86 3.85 5.31
CA ILE A 123 -5.88 5.27 5.73
C ILE A 123 -5.85 6.19 4.50
N SER A 124 -4.96 5.94 3.54
CA SER A 124 -4.85 6.73 2.32
C SER A 124 -6.13 6.68 1.47
N ILE A 125 -6.72 5.49 1.31
CA ILE A 125 -8.03 5.30 0.66
C ILE A 125 -9.12 6.11 1.38
N GLY A 126 -9.15 6.03 2.71
CA GLY A 126 -10.14 6.73 3.53
C GLY A 126 -10.05 8.25 3.37
N LEU A 127 -8.83 8.77 3.37
CA LEU A 127 -8.56 10.19 3.18
C LEU A 127 -8.95 10.66 1.78
N MET A 128 -8.64 9.87 0.75
CA MET A 128 -9.04 10.15 -0.63
C MET A 128 -10.56 10.14 -0.81
N GLY A 129 -11.25 9.15 -0.24
CA GLY A 129 -12.72 9.07 -0.26
C GLY A 129 -13.38 10.24 0.45
N PHE A 130 -12.83 10.67 1.59
CA PHE A 130 -13.30 11.87 2.28
C PHE A 130 -13.10 13.13 1.43
N LEU A 131 -11.93 13.30 0.81
CA LEU A 131 -11.65 14.47 -0.04
C LEU A 131 -12.50 14.46 -1.31
N ALA A 132 -12.75 13.29 -1.91
CA ALA A 132 -13.66 13.12 -3.03
C ALA A 132 -15.09 13.55 -2.67
N ALA A 133 -15.57 13.15 -1.49
CA ALA A 133 -16.87 13.57 -0.99
C ALA A 133 -16.91 15.08 -0.69
N LEU A 134 -15.85 15.63 -0.09
CA LEU A 134 -15.74 17.05 0.25
C LEU A 134 -15.75 17.96 -0.99
N LEU A 135 -15.02 17.57 -2.04
CA LEU A 135 -14.92 18.33 -3.28
C LEU A 135 -16.00 17.96 -4.31
N ALA A 136 -16.78 16.91 -4.04
CA ALA A 136 -17.74 16.33 -4.98
C ALA A 136 -17.12 16.12 -6.37
N ALA A 137 -16.01 15.39 -6.39
CA ALA A 137 -15.20 15.11 -7.56
C ALA A 137 -14.62 13.70 -7.49
N ASP A 138 -14.35 13.12 -8.65
CA ASP A 138 -13.80 11.77 -8.71
C ASP A 138 -12.32 11.75 -8.32
N PRO A 139 -11.93 10.85 -7.39
CA PRO A 139 -10.56 10.80 -6.90
C PRO A 139 -9.61 10.13 -7.89
N PHE A 140 -8.40 10.66 -7.95
CA PHE A 140 -7.27 10.03 -8.64
C PHE A 140 -6.63 8.93 -7.76
N ILE A 141 -6.79 7.65 -8.12
CA ILE A 141 -6.35 6.50 -7.29
C ILE A 141 -5.47 5.52 -8.07
N PRO A 142 -4.19 5.85 -8.33
CA PRO A 142 -3.23 4.95 -9.00
C PRO A 142 -2.66 3.88 -8.05
N MET A 143 -3.49 3.21 -7.26
CA MET A 143 -3.03 2.27 -6.21
C MET A 143 -3.59 0.86 -6.35
N ASP A 144 -4.36 0.53 -7.39
CA ASP A 144 -5.08 -0.75 -7.53
C ASP A 144 -4.19 -1.99 -7.32
N GLY A 145 -3.00 -2.02 -7.90
CA GLY A 145 -2.08 -3.15 -7.69
C GLY A 145 -1.57 -3.24 -6.24
N LEU A 146 -1.37 -2.12 -5.56
CA LEU A 146 -1.01 -2.11 -4.14
C LEU A 146 -2.19 -2.56 -3.28
N ILE A 147 -3.40 -2.06 -3.55
CA ILE A 147 -4.64 -2.48 -2.89
C ILE A 147 -4.85 -3.98 -3.06
N GLY A 148 -4.67 -4.51 -4.27
CA GLY A 148 -4.83 -5.93 -4.57
C GLY A 148 -3.79 -6.85 -3.90
N VAL A 149 -2.57 -6.35 -3.64
CA VAL A 149 -1.57 -7.11 -2.87
C VAL A 149 -1.90 -7.04 -1.38
N ILE A 150 -2.25 -5.87 -0.86
CA ILE A 150 -2.56 -5.68 0.56
C ILE A 150 -3.84 -6.40 0.96
N SER A 151 -4.89 -6.40 0.12
CA SER A 151 -6.14 -7.10 0.40
C SER A 151 -5.95 -8.61 0.60
N ARG A 152 -4.97 -9.23 -0.07
CA ARG A 152 -4.66 -10.67 0.08
C ARG A 152 -3.99 -11.04 1.39
N ILE A 153 -3.33 -10.07 2.04
CA ILE A 153 -2.65 -10.26 3.32
C ILE A 153 -3.43 -9.61 4.47
N SER A 154 -4.44 -8.82 4.16
CA SER A 154 -5.27 -8.10 5.11
C SER A 154 -6.07 -9.09 5.97
N ILE A 155 -6.27 -8.73 7.24
CA ILE A 155 -7.10 -9.51 8.17
C ILE A 155 -8.58 -9.15 7.99
N VAL A 156 -8.84 -7.91 7.57
CA VAL A 156 -10.17 -7.39 7.26
C VAL A 156 -10.17 -6.84 5.84
N ASP A 157 -11.27 -6.99 5.12
CA ASP A 157 -11.40 -6.45 3.77
C ASP A 157 -11.19 -4.92 3.74
N LEU A 158 -10.49 -4.47 2.71
CA LEU A 158 -10.30 -3.05 2.47
C LEU A 158 -11.60 -2.41 1.99
N PRO A 159 -11.89 -1.14 2.35
CA PRO A 159 -13.04 -0.43 1.82
C PRO A 159 -12.88 -0.25 0.30
N THR A 160 -13.87 -0.73 -0.47
CA THR A 160 -13.86 -0.74 -1.94
C THR A 160 -14.74 0.34 -2.57
N ALA A 161 -15.60 1.00 -1.80
CA ALA A 161 -16.48 2.06 -2.29
C ALA A 161 -15.80 3.42 -2.13
N ILE A 162 -15.29 3.96 -3.24
CA ILE A 162 -14.77 5.32 -3.30
C ILE A 162 -15.45 6.00 -4.47
N PHE A 163 -16.39 6.91 -4.17
CA PHE A 163 -17.15 7.62 -5.18
C PHE A 163 -17.31 9.09 -4.79
N GLY A 164 -17.10 9.97 -5.77
CA GLY A 164 -17.34 11.40 -5.64
C GLY A 164 -18.16 11.89 -6.83
N TYR A 165 -19.42 11.47 -6.92
CA TYR A 165 -20.27 11.89 -8.03
C TYR A 165 -20.62 13.37 -7.94
N GLY A 166 -20.82 14.00 -9.09
CA GLY A 166 -21.42 15.33 -9.19
C GLY A 166 -22.76 15.31 -8.46
N VAL A 167 -22.92 16.20 -7.49
CA VAL A 167 -24.13 16.32 -6.67
C VAL A 167 -25.07 17.35 -7.28
N ASP A 168 -26.35 16.98 -7.40
CA ASP A 168 -27.39 17.82 -8.00
C ASP A 168 -28.13 18.66 -6.94
N SER A 169 -27.97 18.34 -5.66
CA SER A 169 -28.55 19.11 -4.55
C SER A 169 -27.65 19.22 -3.32
N PHE A 170 -27.91 20.24 -2.49
CA PHE A 170 -27.21 20.40 -1.20
C PHE A 170 -27.46 19.23 -0.24
N LYS A 171 -28.65 18.62 -0.30
CA LYS A 171 -28.95 17.44 0.52
C LYS A 171 -28.07 16.26 0.12
N GLU A 172 -27.96 15.97 -1.18
CA GLU A 172 -27.07 14.93 -1.69
C GLU A 172 -25.61 15.21 -1.35
N TYR A 173 -25.17 16.47 -1.39
CA TYR A 173 -23.84 16.87 -0.94
C TYR A 173 -23.59 16.50 0.52
N ILE A 174 -24.51 16.84 1.43
CA ILE A 174 -24.39 16.51 2.86
C ILE A 174 -24.44 14.99 3.06
N ASP A 175 -25.34 14.28 2.38
CA ASP A 175 -25.43 12.83 2.47
C ASP A 175 -24.13 12.17 1.95
N GLN A 176 -23.54 12.65 0.85
CA GLN A 176 -22.26 12.19 0.33
C GLN A 176 -21.10 12.46 1.31
N LEU A 177 -21.03 13.66 1.87
CA LEU A 177 -19.97 14.03 2.80
C LEU A 177 -19.98 13.16 4.07
N PHE A 178 -21.15 12.96 4.67
CA PHE A 178 -21.25 12.27 5.96
C PHE A 178 -21.42 10.76 5.82
N ASN A 179 -22.31 10.27 4.94
CA ASN A 179 -22.61 8.84 4.84
C ASN A 179 -21.60 8.08 3.98
N PHE A 180 -20.89 8.77 3.08
CA PHE A 180 -19.83 8.15 2.28
C PHE A 180 -18.46 8.65 2.74
N GLY A 181 -18.16 9.94 2.63
CA GLY A 181 -16.81 10.46 2.92
C GLY A 181 -16.33 10.16 4.35
N LEU A 182 -17.09 10.60 5.35
CA LEU A 182 -16.72 10.47 6.76
C LEU A 182 -16.79 9.00 7.23
N VAL A 183 -17.82 8.26 6.82
CA VAL A 183 -17.93 6.82 7.13
C VAL A 183 -16.77 6.03 6.55
N VAL A 184 -16.42 6.24 5.27
CA VAL A 184 -15.30 5.55 4.62
C VAL A 184 -13.99 5.88 5.34
N LEU A 185 -13.75 7.13 5.73
CA LEU A 185 -12.58 7.50 6.52
C LEU A 185 -12.52 6.77 7.87
N ILE A 186 -13.64 6.73 8.60
CA ILE A 186 -13.72 6.02 9.89
C ILE A 186 -13.44 4.52 9.71
N VAL A 187 -14.14 3.88 8.76
CA VAL A 187 -13.97 2.45 8.46
C VAL A 187 -12.52 2.16 8.08
N SER A 188 -11.92 2.99 7.22
CA SER A 188 -10.50 2.90 6.86
C SER A 188 -9.55 2.95 8.05
N VAL A 189 -9.79 3.84 9.02
CA VAL A 189 -8.98 3.93 10.25
C VAL A 189 -9.14 2.66 11.09
N PHE A 190 -10.36 2.13 11.22
CA PHE A 190 -10.60 0.87 11.92
C PHE A 190 -9.92 -0.31 11.24
N VAL A 191 -10.06 -0.45 9.92
CA VAL A 191 -9.40 -1.50 9.13
C VAL A 191 -7.89 -1.42 9.28
N ALA A 192 -7.31 -0.22 9.20
CA ALA A 192 -5.88 0.01 9.41
C ALA A 192 -5.43 -0.44 10.80
N PHE A 193 -6.20 -0.10 11.85
CA PHE A 193 -5.90 -0.50 13.22
C PHE A 193 -5.99 -2.02 13.40
N VAL A 194 -7.05 -2.67 12.91
CA VAL A 194 -7.23 -4.12 13.03
C VAL A 194 -6.14 -4.88 12.29
N ASN A 195 -5.78 -4.44 11.07
CA ASN A 195 -4.66 -5.02 10.32
C ASN A 195 -3.34 -4.89 11.07
N LEU A 196 -3.06 -3.72 11.63
CA LEU A 196 -1.85 -3.49 12.42
C LEU A 196 -1.81 -4.40 13.64
N VAL A 197 -2.88 -4.43 14.43
CA VAL A 197 -2.95 -5.25 15.65
C VAL A 197 -2.85 -6.73 15.32
N GLY A 198 -3.63 -7.22 14.36
CA GLY A 198 -3.65 -8.64 14.06
C GLY A 198 -2.32 -9.13 13.47
N MET A 199 -1.64 -8.33 12.65
CA MET A 199 -0.28 -8.66 12.17
C MET A 199 0.80 -8.60 13.26
N TYR A 200 0.54 -7.90 14.37
CA TYR A 200 1.41 -7.87 15.55
C TYR A 200 1.16 -9.03 16.51
N LEU A 201 -0.01 -9.66 16.43
CA LEU A 201 -0.41 -10.80 17.26
C LEU A 201 -0.07 -12.16 16.63
N ILE A 202 0.24 -12.18 15.31
CA ILE A 202 0.82 -13.32 14.58
C ILE A 202 2.32 -13.40 14.86
#